data_AF-A0A2L2YZI6-F1
#
_entry.id   AF-A0A2L2YZI6-F1
#
_cell.length_a   1.000
_cell.length_b   1.000
_cell.length_c   1.000
_cell.angle_alpha   90.00
_cell.angle_beta   90.00
_cell.angle_gamma   90.00
#
_symmetry.space_group_name_H-M   'P 1'
#
loop_
_entity.id
_entity.type
_entity.pdbx_description
1 polymer ?
#
loop_
_entity_poly.entity_id
_entity_poly.type
_entity_poly.pdbx_seq_one_letter_code
_entity_poly.pdbx_strand_id
1 'polypeptide(L)' 'IIPWYFPVLLASNKVGPALACGNCVILKPAEQTPLTSIYIAALSKEAGFPPGVFNVAPGYGPTAGG' A
#
# COMPACT_ATOMS: atom_id res chain seq x y z
N ILE A 1 -7.82 -0.70 0.81
CA ILE A 1 -8.05 0.73 1.09
C ILE A 1 -7.64 1.02 2.53
N ILE A 2 -6.85 2.09 2.75
CA ILE A 2 -6.52 2.58 4.10
C ILE A 2 -6.93 4.05 4.25
N PRO A 3 -7.50 4.46 5.39
CA PRO A 3 -7.85 5.86 5.69
C PRO A 3 -6.63 6.70 6.11
N TRP A 4 -6.84 8.00 6.27
CA TRP A 4 -5.81 9.02 6.43
C TRP A 4 -5.14 9.09 7.82
N TYR A 5 -5.79 8.59 8.87
CA TYR A 5 -5.42 8.82 10.27
C TYR A 5 -4.16 8.10 10.79
N PHE A 6 -3.86 6.88 10.31
CA PHE A 6 -2.69 6.10 10.73
C PHE A 6 -2.07 5.33 9.55
N PRO A 7 -1.53 6.04 8.53
CA PRO A 7 -1.22 5.45 7.23
C PRO A 7 -0.20 4.31 7.29
N VAL A 8 0.83 4.41 8.15
CA VAL A 8 1.85 3.35 8.30
C VAL A 8 1.27 2.11 8.98
N LEU A 9 0.67 2.28 10.16
CA LEU A 9 0.16 1.16 10.97
C LEU A 9 -0.90 0.35 10.22
N LEU A 10 -1.81 1.02 9.52
CA LEU A 10 -2.91 0.37 8.81
C LEU A 10 -2.45 -0.27 7.51
N ALA A 11 -1.46 0.32 6.83
CA ALA A 11 -0.80 -0.33 5.70
C ALA A 11 -0.18 -1.64 6.17
N SER A 12 0.67 -1.60 7.21
CA SER A 12 1.33 -2.79 7.76
C SER A 12 0.35 -3.87 8.21
N ASN A 13 -0.72 -3.50 8.92
CA ASN A 13 -1.73 -4.45 9.41
C ASN A 13 -2.52 -5.14 8.28
N LYS A 14 -2.64 -4.53 7.10
CA LYS A 14 -3.33 -5.15 5.95
C LYS A 14 -2.35 -5.89 5.04
N VAL A 15 -1.20 -5.28 4.77
CA VAL A 15 -0.18 -5.77 3.84
C VAL A 15 0.58 -6.94 4.45
N GLY A 16 0.97 -6.85 5.72
CA GLY A 16 1.71 -7.89 6.44
C GLY A 16 1.06 -9.28 6.36
N PRO A 17 -0.20 -9.47 6.81
CA PRO A 17 -0.84 -10.78 6.73
C PRO A 17 -1.11 -11.23 5.29
N ALA A 18 -1.45 -10.31 4.39
CA ALA A 18 -1.68 -10.66 2.99
C ALA A 18 -0.43 -11.25 2.32
N LEU A 19 0.74 -10.64 2.57
CA LEU A 19 2.03 -11.11 2.09
C LEU A 19 2.47 -12.41 2.77
N ALA A 20 2.23 -12.55 4.09
CA ALA A 20 2.53 -13.78 4.82
C ALA A 20 1.74 -14.98 4.28
N CYS A 21 0.53 -14.76 3.78
CA CYS A 21 -0.27 -15.78 3.09
C CYS A 21 0.14 -15.98 1.60
N GLY A 22 1.19 -15.32 1.11
CA GLY A 22 1.68 -15.45 -0.26
C GLY A 22 0.87 -14.69 -1.32
N ASN A 23 0.06 -13.70 -0.93
CA ASN A 23 -0.72 -12.90 -1.88
C ASN A 23 0.07 -11.69 -2.40
N CYS A 24 -0.19 -11.32 -3.66
CA CYS A 24 0.19 -10.01 -4.17
C CYS A 24 -0.84 -8.96 -3.74
N VAL A 25 -0.38 -7.75 -3.42
CA VAL A 25 -1.22 -6.68 -2.85
C VAL A 25 -1.14 -5.41 -3.70
N ILE A 26 -2.32 -4.80 -3.92
CA ILE A 26 -2.45 -3.43 -4.41
C ILE A 26 -3.01 -2.59 -3.26
N LEU A 27 -2.19 -1.70 -2.72
CA LEU A 27 -2.56 -0.77 -1.67
C LEU A 27 -3.03 0.56 -2.28
N LYS A 28 -4.33 0.85 -2.11
CA LYS A 28 -4.91 2.18 -2.37
C LYS A 28 -4.89 3.01 -1.07
N PRO A 29 -4.02 4.04 -0.97
CA PRO A 29 -4.03 4.97 0.16
C PRO A 29 -5.15 6.00 0.06
N ALA A 30 -5.46 6.65 1.18
CA ALA A 30 -6.28 7.85 1.19
C ALA A 30 -5.60 8.98 0.39
N GLU A 31 -6.42 9.76 -0.32
CA GLU A 31 -5.97 10.85 -1.20
C GLU A 31 -5.22 11.96 -0.46
N GLN A 32 -5.52 12.13 0.83
CA GLN A 32 -4.93 13.15 1.69
C GLN A 32 -3.51 12.78 2.14
N THR A 33 -3.18 11.48 2.19
CA THR A 33 -1.90 10.99 2.73
C THR A 33 -1.22 9.93 1.84
N PRO A 34 -1.08 10.15 0.52
CA PRO A 34 -0.54 9.14 -0.40
C PRO A 34 0.98 8.96 -0.27
N LEU A 35 1.71 10.01 0.08
CA LEU A 35 3.18 10.05 0.08
C LEU A 35 3.80 8.99 1.00
N THR A 36 3.21 8.78 2.18
CA THR A 36 3.67 7.75 3.13
C THR A 36 3.59 6.35 2.51
N SER A 37 2.50 6.04 1.80
CA SER A 37 2.33 4.73 1.17
C SER A 37 3.25 4.54 -0.02
N ILE A 38 3.49 5.60 -0.80
CA ILE A 38 4.48 5.59 -1.88
C ILE A 38 5.88 5.33 -1.32
N TYR A 39 6.23 5.95 -0.20
CA TYR A 39 7.52 5.75 0.44
C TYR A 39 7.67 4.31 0.98
N ILE A 40 6.62 3.73 1.58
CA ILE A 40 6.61 2.31 1.95
C ILE A 40 6.86 1.41 0.73
N ALA A 41 6.30 1.75 -0.44
CA ALA A 41 6.55 1.00 -1.67
C ALA A 41 8.02 1.05 -2.13
N ALA A 42 8.69 2.19 -1.93
CA ALA A 42 10.13 2.31 -2.18
C ALA A 42 10.92 1.42 -1.21
N LEU A 43 10.59 1.47 0.09
CA LEU A 43 11.21 0.62 1.11
C LEU A 43 11.00 -0.88 0.83
N SER A 44 9.83 -1.29 0.32
CA SER A 44 9.60 -2.70 -0.06
C SER A 44 10.52 -3.15 -1.20
N LYS A 45 10.86 -2.26 -2.15
CA LYS A 45 11.85 -2.57 -3.19
C LYS A 45 13.25 -2.73 -2.60
N GLU A 46 13.63 -1.83 -1.68
CA GLU A 46 14.92 -1.91 -0.97
C GLU A 46 15.02 -3.18 -0.10
N ALA A 47 13.90 -3.62 0.49
CA ALA A 47 13.81 -4.86 1.27
C ALA A 47 13.89 -6.14 0.41
N GLY A 48 13.98 -6.03 -0.91
CA GLY A 48 14.16 -7.16 -1.83
C GLY A 48 12.87 -7.88 -2.20
N PHE A 49 11.71 -7.22 -2.07
CA PHE A 49 10.45 -7.84 -2.47
C PHE A 49 10.45 -8.11 -3.99
N PRO A 50 9.91 -9.26 -4.44
CA PRO A 50 9.80 -9.54 -5.86
C PRO A 50 8.96 -8.47 -6.57
N PRO A 51 9.29 -8.08 -7.82
CA PRO A 51 8.52 -7.12 -8.59
C PRO A 51 7.04 -7.51 -8.66
N GLY A 52 6.14 -6.56 -8.41
CA GLY A 52 4.69 -6.77 -8.50
C GLY A 52 4.02 -7.42 -7.29
N VAL A 53 4.77 -7.87 -6.27
CA VAL A 53 4.19 -8.43 -5.03
C VAL A 53 3.53 -7.34 -4.17
N PHE A 54 4.13 -6.15 -4.13
CA PHE A 54 3.55 -5.00 -3.44
C PHE A 54 3.49 -3.80 -4.40
N ASN A 55 2.28 -3.35 -4.68
CA ASN A 55 2.01 -2.19 -5.52
C ASN A 55 1.21 -1.16 -4.73
N VAL A 56 1.47 0.12 -4.98
CA VAL A 56 0.70 1.23 -4.42
C VAL A 56 0.07 1.99 -5.56
N ALA A 57 -1.24 2.17 -5.50
CA ALA A 57 -2.02 2.87 -6.50
C ALA A 57 -2.75 4.06 -5.85
N PRO A 58 -2.08 5.23 -5.72
CA PRO A 58 -2.73 6.46 -5.31
C PRO A 58 -3.68 6.93 -6.42
N GLY A 59 -4.78 7.57 -6.02
CA GLY A 59 -5.70 8.15 -6.98
C GLY A 59 -7.04 8.46 -6.34
N TYR A 60 -7.79 9.36 -6.99
CA TYR A 60 -9.09 9.78 -6.51
C TYR A 60 -10.09 8.61 -6.53
N GLY A 61 -11.00 8.54 -5.58
CA GLY A 61 -12.03 7.49 -5.45
C GLY A 61 -12.67 7.11 -6.80
N PRO A 62 -13.18 8.08 -7.58
CA PRO A 62 -13.80 7.81 -8.89
C PRO A 62 -12.83 7.28 -9.96
N THR A 63 -11.55 7.63 -9.90
CA THR A 63 -10.55 7.29 -10.93
C THR A 63 -9.69 6.08 -10.58
N ALA A 64 -9.74 5.63 -9.33
CA ALA A 64 -8.93 4.53 -8.80
C ALA A 64 -9.78 3.52 -8.01
N GLY A 65 -10.99 3.23 -8.50
CA GLY A 65 -11.85 2.12 -8.04
C GLY A 65 -12.32 2.24 -6.59
N GLY A 66 -13.29 3.13 -6.36
CA GLY A 66 -13.90 3.41 -5.05
C GLY A 66 -14.34 2.17 -4.27
#